data_AF-A0A8C0XTQ3-F1
#
_entry.id   AF-A0A8C0XTQ3-F1
#
_cell.length_a   1.000
_cell.length_b   1.000
_cell.length_c   1.000
_cell.angle_alpha   90.00
_cell.angle_beta   90.00
_cell.angle_gamma   90.00
#
_symmetry.space_group_name_H-M   'P 1'
#
loop_
_entity.id
_entity.type
_entity.pdbx_description
1 polymer ?
#
loop_
_entity_poly.entity_id
_entity_poly.type
_entity_poly.pdbx_seq_one_letter_code
_entity_poly.pdbx_strand_id
1 'polypeptide(L)'
;DAMLMVAERLEGPFNIESVMDPIDVKISDAIMNMQDNSVQVSQKVFQGCGPPRPLPAGRLSRSISESALSARFRPHHPEQRPTTAAGTSLDRLVTDVKEKLKQAKKFWSSLPSSVCNDERMAAGNGNEDDCWNGKGKSRYLFAVTGNGLANQGNNPEVQVDTSKPDILILRQIMALRVMTSKMKNAYNGNDVDFFDISDESSGEGSGSGCEYQQCPSELEYNATDHAGKSANDKADSAGARAGAQPCLLTVLCVVFLLMQREWR
;
A
#
# COMPACT_ATOMS: atom_id res chain seq x y z
N ASP A 1 -5.70 12.65 9.43
CA ASP A 1 -6.88 13.05 8.63
C ASP A 1 -7.26 12.03 7.58
N ALA A 2 -6.45 11.77 6.55
CA ALA A 2 -6.81 10.77 5.53
C ALA A 2 -7.12 9.37 6.09
N MET A 3 -6.31 8.88 7.03
CA MET A 3 -6.59 7.60 7.72
C MET A 3 -7.89 7.62 8.52
N LEU A 4 -8.28 8.76 9.10
CA LEU A 4 -9.55 8.89 9.84
C LEU A 4 -10.75 8.82 8.90
N MET A 5 -10.65 9.44 7.72
CA MET A 5 -11.70 9.35 6.69
C MET A 5 -11.88 7.91 6.20
N VAL A 6 -10.77 7.17 6.01
CA VAL A 6 -10.84 5.74 5.65
C VAL A 6 -11.47 4.92 6.78
N ALA A 7 -11.09 5.16 8.04
CA ALA A 7 -11.71 4.49 9.19
C ALA A 7 -13.23 4.72 9.26
N GLU A 8 -13.70 5.95 9.02
CA GLU A 8 -15.13 6.26 8.95
C GLU A 8 -15.87 5.51 7.83
N ARG A 9 -15.21 5.22 6.71
CA ARG A 9 -15.79 4.38 5.64
C ARG A 9 -15.90 2.92 6.05
N LEU A 10 -14.91 2.41 6.79
CA LEU A 10 -14.90 1.03 7.29
C LEU A 10 -15.93 0.78 8.39
N GLU A 11 -16.33 1.81 9.15
CA GLU A 11 -17.47 1.75 10.08
C GLU A 11 -18.83 1.73 9.34
N GLY A 12 -18.85 2.06 8.05
CA GLY A 12 -20.06 2.20 7.24
C GLY A 12 -20.37 0.98 6.36
N PRO A 13 -21.16 1.16 5.28
CA PRO A 13 -21.54 0.07 4.37
C PRO A 13 -20.38 -0.49 3.54
N PHE A 14 -19.21 0.16 3.58
CA PHE A 14 -17.97 -0.31 2.96
C PHE A 14 -17.11 -1.15 3.92
N ASN A 15 -17.66 -1.53 5.08
CA ASN A 15 -17.07 -2.57 5.91
C ASN A 15 -16.93 -3.85 5.07
N ILE A 16 -15.73 -4.43 5.06
CA ILE A 16 -15.44 -5.65 4.30
C ILE A 16 -16.27 -6.84 4.77
N GLU A 17 -16.59 -6.94 6.07
CA GLU A 17 -17.45 -7.99 6.62
C GLU A 17 -18.84 -7.88 6.01
N SER A 18 -19.43 -6.67 5.95
CA SER A 18 -20.74 -6.43 5.32
C SER A 18 -20.81 -6.82 3.84
N VAL A 19 -19.69 -6.76 3.10
CA VAL A 19 -19.63 -7.13 1.67
C VAL A 19 -19.33 -8.61 1.49
N MET A 20 -18.46 -9.19 2.32
CA MET A 20 -18.01 -10.57 2.21
C MET A 20 -19.02 -11.55 2.82
N ASP A 21 -19.72 -11.17 3.89
CA ASP A 21 -20.66 -12.04 4.60
C ASP A 21 -21.77 -12.59 3.70
N PRO A 22 -22.45 -11.80 2.83
CA PRO A 22 -23.50 -12.30 1.96
C PRO A 22 -23.00 -12.77 0.57
N ILE A 23 -21.71 -13.05 0.39
CA ILE A 23 -21.17 -13.37 -0.94
C ILE A 23 -21.77 -14.66 -1.52
N ASP A 24 -22.06 -15.65 -0.68
CA ASP A 24 -22.69 -16.91 -1.06
C ASP A 24 -24.14 -16.71 -1.55
N VAL A 25 -24.90 -15.84 -0.89
CA VAL A 25 -26.23 -15.41 -1.31
C VAL A 25 -26.16 -14.69 -2.65
N LYS A 26 -25.21 -13.77 -2.83
CA LYS A 26 -25.04 -13.05 -4.12
C LYS A 26 -24.65 -13.97 -5.27
N ILE A 27 -23.81 -14.98 -5.02
CA ILE A 27 -23.50 -16.01 -6.03
C ILE A 27 -24.76 -16.82 -6.36
N SER A 28 -25.54 -17.20 -5.36
CA SER A 28 -26.78 -17.94 -5.54
C SER A 28 -27.81 -17.15 -6.36
N ASP A 29 -27.98 -15.86 -6.05
CA ASP A 29 -28.83 -14.93 -6.82
C ASP A 29 -28.38 -14.82 -8.28
N ALA A 30 -27.06 -14.74 -8.52
CA ALA A 30 -26.52 -14.69 -9.87
C ALA A 30 -26.78 -15.98 -10.66
N ILE A 31 -26.68 -17.15 -10.00
CA ILE A 31 -27.00 -18.45 -10.60
C ILE A 31 -28.50 -18.52 -10.93
N MET A 32 -29.38 -18.13 -9.99
CA MET A 32 -30.83 -18.11 -10.21
C MET A 32 -31.19 -17.18 -11.38
N ASN A 33 -30.62 -15.97 -11.41
CA ASN A 33 -30.84 -15.03 -12.50
C ASN A 33 -30.37 -15.58 -13.86
N MET A 34 -29.25 -16.31 -13.91
CA MET A 34 -28.79 -16.96 -15.14
C MET A 34 -29.70 -18.14 -15.54
N GLN A 35 -30.20 -18.92 -14.59
CA GLN A 35 -31.13 -20.01 -14.86
C GLN A 35 -32.45 -19.49 -15.45
N ASP A 36 -33.02 -18.44 -14.86
CA ASP A 36 -34.27 -17.80 -15.31
C ASP A 36 -34.14 -17.18 -16.71
N ASN A 37 -32.99 -16.57 -17.00
CA ASN A 37 -32.73 -15.91 -18.29
C ASN A 37 -32.01 -16.81 -19.30
N SER A 38 -31.76 -18.08 -18.98
CA SER A 38 -30.89 -18.99 -19.75
C SER A 38 -31.26 -19.12 -21.22
N VAL A 39 -32.56 -19.25 -21.51
CA VAL A 39 -33.07 -19.37 -22.88
C VAL A 39 -32.87 -18.08 -23.67
N GLN A 40 -33.18 -16.92 -23.06
CA GLN A 40 -33.05 -15.62 -23.73
C GLN A 40 -31.59 -15.28 -24.01
N VAL A 41 -30.70 -15.55 -23.05
CA VAL A 41 -29.26 -15.37 -23.22
C VAL A 41 -28.74 -16.29 -24.31
N SER A 42 -29.10 -17.58 -24.29
CA SER A 42 -28.68 -18.55 -25.30
C SER A 42 -29.14 -18.17 -26.70
N GLN A 43 -30.38 -17.70 -26.85
CA GLN A 43 -30.92 -17.25 -28.13
C GLN A 43 -30.13 -16.05 -28.69
N LYS A 44 -29.82 -15.05 -27.86
CA LYS A 44 -28.98 -13.91 -28.26
C LYS A 44 -27.57 -14.35 -28.63
N VAL A 45 -26.99 -15.28 -27.87
CA VAL A 45 -25.67 -15.86 -28.16
C VAL A 45 -25.69 -16.61 -29.49
N PHE A 46 -26.73 -17.40 -29.79
CA PHE A 46 -26.81 -18.13 -31.06
C PHE A 46 -27.00 -17.22 -32.27
N GLN A 47 -27.69 -16.08 -32.09
CA GLN A 47 -27.82 -15.08 -33.14
C GLN A 47 -26.48 -14.38 -33.44
N GLY A 48 -25.66 -14.10 -32.42
CA GLY A 48 -24.37 -13.42 -32.59
C GLY A 48 -23.20 -14.34 -32.95
N CYS A 49 -23.15 -15.53 -32.35
CA CYS A 49 -22.04 -16.48 -32.45
C CYS A 49 -22.36 -17.71 -33.32
N GLY A 50 -23.61 -17.88 -33.74
CA GLY A 50 -24.10 -19.07 -34.44
C GLY A 50 -24.59 -20.16 -33.48
N PRO A 51 -25.41 -21.10 -33.96
CA PRO A 51 -25.89 -22.21 -33.14
C PRO A 51 -24.73 -23.15 -32.75
N PRO A 52 -24.77 -23.75 -31.55
CA PRO A 52 -23.74 -24.68 -31.12
C PRO A 52 -23.73 -25.89 -32.05
N ARG A 53 -22.52 -26.32 -32.47
CA ARG A 53 -22.38 -27.57 -33.22
C ARG A 53 -22.77 -28.74 -32.31
N PRO A 54 -23.74 -29.59 -32.69
CA PRO A 54 -24.00 -30.81 -31.94
C PRO A 54 -22.73 -31.67 -31.96
N LEU A 55 -22.23 -32.03 -30.78
CA LEU A 55 -21.15 -33.01 -30.64
C LEU A 55 -21.66 -34.37 -31.14
N PRO A 56 -20.86 -35.14 -31.91
CA PRO A 56 -21.23 -36.49 -32.28
C PRO A 56 -21.51 -37.33 -31.03
N ALA A 57 -22.64 -38.05 -31.04
CA ALA A 57 -23.11 -38.87 -29.94
C ALA A 57 -21.99 -39.82 -29.47
N GLY A 58 -21.52 -39.64 -28.22
CA GLY A 58 -20.49 -40.51 -27.63
C GLY A 58 -19.44 -39.80 -26.79
N ARG A 59 -19.26 -38.47 -26.91
CA ARG A 59 -18.51 -37.70 -25.91
C ARG A 59 -19.46 -37.24 -24.83
N LEU A 60 -19.66 -38.10 -23.82
CA LEU A 60 -20.28 -37.72 -22.55
C LEU A 60 -19.60 -36.43 -22.07
N SER A 61 -20.41 -35.38 -21.89
CA SER A 61 -20.01 -34.21 -21.13
C SER A 61 -19.40 -34.71 -19.82
N ARG A 62 -18.28 -34.12 -19.38
CA ARG A 62 -17.79 -34.31 -18.02
C ARG A 62 -18.72 -33.55 -17.06
N SER A 63 -20.01 -33.87 -17.05
CA SER A 63 -20.92 -33.43 -16.01
C SER A 63 -20.64 -34.29 -14.79
N ILE A 64 -20.15 -33.66 -13.74
CA ILE A 64 -20.10 -34.25 -12.40
C ILE A 64 -21.52 -34.70 -12.06
N SER A 65 -21.70 -35.90 -11.49
CA SER A 65 -23.02 -36.40 -11.14
C SER A 65 -23.75 -35.40 -10.23
N GLU A 66 -25.01 -35.12 -10.52
CA GLU A 66 -25.84 -34.19 -9.74
C GLU A 66 -25.95 -34.60 -8.26
N SER A 67 -25.80 -35.91 -7.99
CA SER A 67 -25.70 -36.49 -6.65
C SER A 67 -24.41 -36.12 -5.89
N ALA A 68 -23.31 -35.81 -6.58
CA ALA A 68 -22.06 -35.39 -5.94
C ALA A 68 -22.04 -33.88 -5.64
N LEU A 69 -22.85 -33.09 -6.35
CA LEU A 69 -22.99 -31.64 -6.14
C LEU A 69 -23.98 -31.34 -5.00
N SER A 70 -25.14 -31.99 -5.00
CA SER A 70 -26.18 -31.77 -3.99
C SER A 70 -25.78 -32.20 -2.57
N ALA A 71 -24.87 -33.16 -2.42
CA ALA A 71 -24.34 -33.58 -1.12
C ALA A 71 -23.40 -32.56 -0.44
N ARG A 72 -22.92 -31.52 -1.18
CA ARG A 72 -22.02 -30.49 -0.66
C ARG A 72 -22.71 -29.19 -0.24
N PHE A 73 -23.94 -28.94 -0.69
CA PHE A 73 -24.67 -27.73 -0.33
C PHE A 73 -25.53 -28.02 0.91
N ARG A 74 -25.03 -27.63 2.09
CA ARG A 74 -25.87 -27.58 3.29
C ARG A 74 -26.75 -26.31 3.23
N PRO A 75 -28.02 -26.37 3.66
CA PRO A 75 -28.84 -25.17 3.84
C PRO A 75 -28.09 -24.15 4.70
N HIS A 76 -27.99 -22.92 4.21
CA HIS A 76 -27.41 -21.80 4.96
C HIS A 76 -28.21 -21.66 6.27
N HIS A 77 -27.58 -21.94 7.40
CA HIS A 77 -28.16 -21.69 8.72
C HIS A 77 -27.80 -20.23 9.07
N PRO A 78 -28.76 -19.30 9.15
CA PRO A 78 -28.47 -17.88 9.41
C PRO A 78 -27.96 -17.61 10.84
N GLU A 79 -27.66 -18.65 11.60
CA GLU A 79 -27.15 -18.56 12.96
C GLU A 79 -25.96 -19.49 13.11
N GLN A 80 -24.79 -18.92 12.90
CA GLN A 80 -23.82 -18.78 13.98
C GLN A 80 -22.79 -17.80 13.48
N ARG A 81 -22.88 -16.56 13.98
CA ARG A 81 -21.69 -15.73 14.10
C ARG A 81 -20.56 -16.66 14.56
N PRO A 82 -19.39 -16.65 13.91
CA PRO A 82 -18.19 -16.69 14.73
C PRO A 82 -18.30 -15.43 15.60
N THR A 83 -19.00 -15.53 16.74
CA THR A 83 -18.64 -14.72 17.90
C THR A 83 -17.27 -15.26 18.24
N THR A 84 -16.26 -14.75 17.55
CA THR A 84 -14.87 -15.07 17.80
C THR A 84 -14.70 -14.91 19.29
N ALA A 85 -14.42 -16.02 19.95
CA ALA A 85 -14.28 -16.12 21.40
C ALA A 85 -13.09 -15.30 21.95
N ALA A 86 -12.48 -14.44 21.12
CA ALA A 86 -11.37 -13.54 21.42
C ALA A 86 -11.70 -12.03 21.27
N GLY A 87 -12.94 -11.64 20.93
CA GLY A 87 -13.44 -10.31 21.30
C GLY A 87 -12.92 -9.06 20.57
N THR A 88 -12.26 -9.15 19.41
CA THR A 88 -11.96 -7.98 18.57
C THR A 88 -12.71 -8.05 17.24
N SER A 89 -13.94 -7.53 17.18
CA SER A 89 -14.62 -7.28 15.90
C SER A 89 -13.86 -6.21 15.13
N LEU A 90 -13.89 -6.25 13.79
CA LEU A 90 -13.25 -5.22 12.97
C LEU A 90 -13.71 -3.82 13.38
N ASP A 91 -14.99 -3.66 13.70
CA ASP A 91 -15.54 -2.40 14.24
C ASP A 91 -14.82 -1.89 15.49
N ARG A 92 -14.50 -2.77 16.45
CA ARG A 92 -13.75 -2.41 17.66
C ARG A 92 -12.33 -2.00 17.33
N LEU A 93 -11.67 -2.75 16.45
CA LEU A 93 -10.31 -2.42 16.00
C LEU A 93 -10.27 -1.07 15.28
N VAL A 94 -11.23 -0.81 14.39
CA VAL A 94 -11.35 0.48 13.68
C VAL A 94 -11.60 1.61 14.67
N THR A 95 -12.48 1.41 15.66
CA THR A 95 -12.75 2.40 16.72
C THR A 95 -11.49 2.69 17.55
N ASP A 96 -10.77 1.65 17.99
CA ASP A 96 -9.54 1.79 18.78
C ASP A 96 -8.46 2.52 17.99
N VAL A 97 -8.25 2.14 16.72
CA VAL A 97 -7.29 2.80 15.83
C VAL A 97 -7.67 4.26 15.62
N LYS A 98 -8.96 4.56 15.42
CA LYS A 98 -9.47 5.93 15.25
C LYS A 98 -9.16 6.79 16.47
N GLU A 99 -9.38 6.28 17.68
CA GLU A 99 -9.06 6.99 18.92
C GLU A 99 -7.56 7.21 19.09
N LYS A 100 -6.73 6.19 18.80
CA LYS A 100 -5.27 6.34 18.84
C LYS A 100 -4.75 7.34 17.79
N LEU A 101 -5.32 7.36 16.60
CA LEU A 101 -4.98 8.33 15.55
C LEU A 101 -5.35 9.76 15.95
N LYS A 102 -6.49 9.97 16.64
CA LYS A 102 -6.87 11.29 17.17
C LYS A 102 -5.86 11.78 18.21
N GLN A 103 -5.42 10.91 19.11
CA GLN A 103 -4.39 11.22 20.11
C GLN A 103 -3.04 11.55 19.44
N ALA A 104 -2.64 10.78 18.44
CA ALA A 104 -1.38 10.97 17.73
C ALA A 104 -1.35 12.19 16.77
N LYS A 105 -2.50 12.78 16.42
CA LYS A 105 -2.61 13.87 15.43
C LYS A 105 -1.70 15.07 15.74
N LYS A 106 -1.50 15.40 17.02
CA LYS A 106 -0.68 16.53 17.47
C LYS A 106 0.71 16.13 17.97
N PHE A 107 1.09 14.85 17.86
CA PHE A 107 2.29 14.28 18.46
C PHE A 107 3.55 15.16 18.29
N TRP A 108 3.87 15.56 17.05
CA TRP A 108 5.07 16.35 16.77
C TRP A 108 5.01 17.78 17.29
N SER A 109 3.84 18.43 17.26
CA SER A 109 3.69 19.81 17.72
C SER A 109 3.50 19.90 19.24
N SER A 110 3.03 18.84 19.89
CA SER A 110 2.91 18.75 21.34
C SER A 110 4.19 18.25 22.01
N LEU A 111 5.18 17.76 21.26
CA LEU A 111 6.40 17.18 21.81
C LEU A 111 7.13 18.13 22.77
N PRO A 112 7.36 19.43 22.44
CA PRO A 112 8.02 20.34 23.37
C PRO A 112 7.25 20.49 24.68
N SER A 113 5.93 20.68 24.61
CA SER A 113 5.08 20.77 25.81
C SER A 113 5.07 19.46 26.61
N SER A 114 5.07 18.30 25.95
CA SER A 114 5.10 17.00 26.63
C SER A 114 6.40 16.78 27.38
N VAL A 115 7.54 17.23 26.83
CA VAL A 115 8.84 17.16 27.50
C VAL A 115 8.90 18.16 28.65
N CYS A 116 8.46 19.40 28.43
CA CYS A 116 8.50 20.45 29.46
C CYS A 116 7.46 20.27 30.58
N ASN A 117 6.43 19.45 30.39
CA ASN A 117 5.46 19.13 31.45
C ASN A 117 5.90 17.94 32.32
N ASP A 118 7.00 17.26 31.97
CA ASP A 118 7.59 16.22 32.81
C ASP A 118 8.37 16.88 33.96
N GLU A 119 8.02 16.57 35.21
CA GLU A 119 8.67 17.10 36.42
C GLU A 119 10.17 16.77 36.48
N ARG A 120 10.61 15.73 35.76
CA ARG A 120 12.03 15.37 35.65
C ARG A 120 12.80 16.30 34.71
N MET A 121 12.12 16.97 33.79
CA MET A 121 12.72 17.79 32.74
C MET A 121 12.61 19.28 33.03
N ALA A 122 11.50 19.72 33.62
CA ALA A 122 11.31 21.11 34.01
C ALA A 122 10.65 21.20 35.39
N ALA A 123 10.83 22.35 36.04
CA ALA A 123 10.04 22.67 37.23
C ALA A 123 8.55 22.66 36.86
N GLY A 124 7.72 22.08 37.73
CA GLY A 124 6.27 22.06 37.54
C GLY A 124 5.68 23.47 37.50
N ASN A 125 4.35 23.57 37.35
CA ASN A 125 3.64 24.86 37.32
C ASN A 125 3.70 25.59 38.67
N GLY A 126 4.82 26.26 38.94
CA GLY A 126 5.02 27.20 40.05
C GLY A 126 4.65 28.63 39.66
N ASN A 127 4.90 29.58 40.58
CA ASN A 127 4.72 31.00 40.29
C ASN A 127 5.61 31.43 39.12
N GLU A 128 5.04 32.11 38.12
CA GLU A 128 5.79 32.60 36.95
C GLU A 128 6.94 33.55 37.34
N ASP A 129 6.83 34.23 38.48
CA ASP A 129 7.88 35.14 38.97
C ASP A 129 9.03 34.40 39.68
N ASP A 130 8.86 33.13 40.01
CA ASP A 130 9.82 32.24 40.67
C ASP A 130 10.31 31.14 39.71
N CYS A 131 10.47 31.46 38.42
CA CYS A 131 11.07 30.57 37.45
C CYS A 131 12.45 31.08 37.01
N TRP A 132 13.33 30.16 36.59
CA TRP A 132 14.60 30.52 35.98
C TRP A 132 14.40 30.83 34.50
N ASN A 133 14.69 32.07 34.08
CA ASN A 133 14.47 32.52 32.70
C ASN A 133 15.73 32.53 31.81
N GLY A 134 16.80 31.84 32.23
CA GLY A 134 18.10 31.85 31.53
C GLY A 134 19.11 32.88 32.06
N LYS A 135 18.66 33.92 32.77
CA LYS A 135 19.54 34.93 33.39
C LYS A 135 19.42 35.00 34.91
N GLY A 136 18.21 34.81 35.43
CA GLY A 136 17.89 34.97 36.84
C GLY A 136 16.57 34.32 37.20
N LYS A 137 16.24 34.38 38.49
CA LYS A 137 14.91 34.05 39.01
C LYS A 137 13.97 35.22 38.73
N SER A 138 13.18 35.11 37.68
CA SER A 138 12.19 36.11 37.25
C SER A 138 11.34 35.53 36.11
N ARG A 139 10.27 36.23 35.77
CA ARG A 139 9.39 35.86 34.67
C ARG A 139 10.12 35.80 33.31
N TYR A 140 9.74 34.84 32.49
CA TYR A 140 10.16 34.78 31.09
C TYR A 140 9.32 35.74 30.22
N LEU A 141 9.97 36.61 29.45
CA LEU A 141 9.30 37.73 28.76
C LEU A 141 8.94 37.44 27.30
N PHE A 142 9.65 36.53 26.64
CA PHE A 142 9.40 36.25 25.23
C PHE A 142 8.21 35.30 25.06
N ALA A 143 7.46 35.48 23.98
CA ALA A 143 6.41 34.54 23.62
C ALA A 143 7.01 33.21 23.13
N VAL A 144 6.26 32.13 23.27
CA VAL A 144 6.65 30.82 22.74
C VAL A 144 6.71 30.89 21.21
N THR A 145 7.88 30.55 20.66
CA THR A 145 8.10 30.50 19.21
C THR A 145 7.19 29.47 18.54
N GLY A 146 6.67 29.79 17.35
CA GLY A 146 5.77 28.91 16.61
C GLY A 146 6.42 27.59 16.17
N ASN A 147 5.58 26.58 15.91
CA ASN A 147 6.02 25.24 15.48
C ASN A 147 6.67 25.23 14.09
N GLY A 148 7.62 24.31 13.87
CA GLY A 148 8.23 24.07 12.56
C GLY A 148 9.44 24.96 12.26
N LEU A 149 10.32 24.48 11.38
CA LEU A 149 11.64 25.06 11.13
C LEU A 149 11.60 26.54 10.71
N ALA A 150 10.64 26.91 9.84
CA ALA A 150 10.52 28.28 9.34
C ALA A 150 10.27 29.33 10.44
N ASN A 151 9.59 28.94 11.53
CA ASN A 151 9.28 29.84 12.63
C ASN A 151 10.45 30.03 13.61
N GLN A 152 11.51 29.22 13.49
CA GLN A 152 12.64 29.24 14.41
C GLN A 152 13.70 30.30 14.08
N GLY A 153 13.59 30.98 12.93
CA GLY A 153 14.57 32.01 12.53
C GLY A 153 14.68 33.19 13.51
N ASN A 154 13.60 33.50 14.23
CA ASN A 154 13.55 34.56 15.23
C ASN A 154 13.50 34.01 16.67
N ASN A 155 13.89 32.75 16.90
CA ASN A 155 13.86 32.17 18.24
C ASN A 155 14.91 32.87 19.14
N PRO A 156 14.51 33.49 20.27
CA PRO A 156 15.44 34.21 21.14
C PRO A 156 16.44 33.30 21.87
N GLU A 157 16.13 32.01 22.02
CA GLU A 157 16.91 31.06 22.84
C GLU A 157 17.94 30.27 22.02
N VAL A 158 17.69 30.06 20.72
CA VAL A 158 18.56 29.23 19.86
C VAL A 158 18.62 29.77 18.44
N GLN A 159 19.83 29.88 17.90
CA GLN A 159 20.03 30.22 16.50
C GLN A 159 19.87 28.97 15.64
N VAL A 160 18.90 29.00 14.72
CA VAL A 160 18.60 27.88 13.82
C VAL A 160 18.78 28.33 12.38
N ASP A 161 19.59 27.60 11.61
CA ASP A 161 19.72 27.80 10.16
C ASP A 161 18.48 27.24 9.45
N THR A 162 17.50 28.11 9.17
CA THR A 162 16.26 27.72 8.52
C THR A 162 16.42 27.35 7.04
N SER A 163 17.59 27.62 6.45
CA SER A 163 17.86 27.32 5.04
C SER A 163 18.27 25.85 4.80
N LYS A 164 18.64 25.14 5.86
CA LYS A 164 19.13 23.75 5.78
C LYS A 164 18.19 22.77 6.50
N PRO A 165 17.08 22.36 5.87
CA PRO A 165 16.23 21.31 6.41
C PRO A 165 16.94 19.94 6.41
N ASP A 166 16.60 19.10 7.38
CA ASP A 166 17.10 17.72 7.47
C ASP A 166 16.54 16.86 6.32
N ILE A 167 17.44 16.25 5.54
CA ILE A 167 17.10 15.41 4.38
C ILE A 167 16.34 14.14 4.76
N LEU A 168 16.58 13.56 5.94
CA LEU A 168 15.89 12.37 6.42
C LEU A 168 14.45 12.72 6.78
N ILE A 169 14.23 13.86 7.43
CA ILE A 169 12.88 14.36 7.75
C ILE A 169 12.12 14.64 6.45
N LEU A 170 12.75 15.28 5.46
CA LEU A 170 12.13 15.54 4.16
C LEU A 170 11.73 14.25 3.43
N ARG A 171 12.56 13.21 3.49
CA ARG A 171 12.23 11.88 2.94
C ARG A 171 10.99 11.29 3.60
N GLN A 172 10.89 11.37 4.93
CA GLN A 172 9.69 10.89 5.65
C GLN A 172 8.44 11.71 5.31
N ILE A 173 8.57 13.03 5.17
CA ILE A 173 7.46 13.90 4.74
C ILE A 173 6.94 13.46 3.35
N MET A 174 7.83 13.15 2.41
CA MET A 174 7.43 12.68 1.09
C MET A 174 6.74 11.31 1.14
N ALA A 175 7.27 10.36 1.92
CA ALA A 175 6.62 9.06 2.14
C ALA A 175 5.19 9.23 2.73
N LEU A 176 5.04 10.09 3.73
CA LEU A 176 3.74 10.40 4.33
C LEU A 176 2.78 11.07 3.33
N ARG A 177 3.27 11.92 2.43
CA ARG A 177 2.46 12.52 1.35
C ARG A 177 1.95 11.47 0.38
N VAL A 178 2.80 10.54 -0.05
CA VAL A 178 2.41 9.42 -0.92
C VAL A 178 1.33 8.56 -0.25
N MET A 179 1.57 8.14 1.00
CA MET A 179 0.59 7.36 1.75
C MET A 179 -0.72 8.12 1.97
N THR A 180 -0.66 9.43 2.23
CA THR A 180 -1.86 10.27 2.34
C THR A 180 -2.65 10.31 1.04
N SER A 181 -1.96 10.39 -0.11
CA SER A 181 -2.60 10.34 -1.43
C SER A 181 -3.29 8.99 -1.65
N LYS A 182 -2.60 7.88 -1.32
CA LYS A 182 -3.15 6.53 -1.40
C LYS A 182 -4.42 6.38 -0.55
N MET A 183 -4.39 6.85 0.70
CA MET A 183 -5.54 6.82 1.60
C MET A 183 -6.71 7.67 1.08
N LYS A 184 -6.44 8.81 0.44
CA LYS A 184 -7.50 9.62 -0.20
C LYS A 184 -8.11 8.92 -1.41
N ASN A 185 -7.30 8.24 -2.22
CA ASN A 185 -7.80 7.43 -3.33
C ASN A 185 -8.69 6.29 -2.82
N ALA A 186 -8.23 5.55 -1.80
CA ALA A 186 -9.00 4.48 -1.15
C ALA A 186 -10.35 4.99 -0.64
N TYR A 187 -10.36 6.15 0.04
CA TYR A 187 -11.58 6.78 0.52
C TYR A 187 -12.58 7.13 -0.60
N ASN A 188 -12.07 7.54 -1.76
CA ASN A 188 -12.88 7.87 -2.93
C ASN A 188 -13.30 6.64 -3.75
N GLY A 189 -12.80 5.44 -3.42
CA GLY A 189 -13.00 4.23 -4.22
C GLY A 189 -12.18 4.21 -5.52
N ASN A 190 -11.15 5.06 -5.62
CA ASN A 190 -10.20 5.03 -6.72
C ASN A 190 -9.15 3.94 -6.45
N ASP A 191 -8.59 3.38 -7.51
CA ASP A 191 -7.50 2.42 -7.39
C ASP A 191 -6.30 3.06 -6.66
N VAL A 192 -5.67 2.25 -5.83
CA VAL A 192 -4.57 2.62 -4.95
C VAL A 192 -3.32 1.85 -5.37
N ASP A 193 -3.17 1.68 -6.69
CA ASP A 193 -2.17 0.85 -7.37
C ASP A 193 -2.10 -0.59 -6.81
N PHE A 194 -2.90 -1.48 -7.39
CA PHE A 194 -2.71 -2.93 -7.36
C PHE A 194 -1.96 -3.40 -8.62
N PHE A 195 -0.73 -2.89 -8.83
CA PHE A 195 0.17 -3.50 -9.80
C PHE A 195 0.85 -4.68 -9.11
N ASP A 196 0.57 -5.89 -9.58
CA ASP A 196 1.33 -7.10 -9.29
C ASP A 196 2.82 -6.77 -9.51
N ILE A 197 3.58 -6.55 -8.43
CA ILE A 197 5.04 -6.45 -8.50
C ILE A 197 5.54 -7.88 -8.68
N SER A 198 5.30 -8.43 -9.86
CA SER A 198 6.08 -9.51 -10.44
C SER A 198 7.12 -8.89 -11.39
N ASP A 199 7.92 -7.95 -10.89
CA ASP A 199 9.04 -7.38 -11.65
C ASP A 199 10.29 -7.29 -10.76
N GLU A 200 10.80 -8.46 -10.38
CA GLU A 200 12.22 -8.65 -10.11
C GLU A 200 12.79 -9.80 -10.96
N SER A 201 12.40 -9.92 -12.23
CA SER A 201 13.24 -10.54 -13.27
C SER A 201 12.59 -10.38 -14.65
N SER A 202 12.70 -9.20 -15.27
CA SER A 202 12.63 -9.12 -16.74
C SER A 202 13.92 -9.72 -17.31
N GLY A 203 14.01 -11.05 -17.28
CA GLY A 203 14.94 -11.82 -18.08
C GLY A 203 14.34 -12.03 -19.46
N GLU A 204 14.84 -11.31 -20.45
CA GLU A 204 14.54 -11.52 -21.86
C GLU A 204 15.05 -12.91 -22.29
N GLY A 205 14.22 -13.93 -22.09
CA GLY A 205 14.44 -15.28 -22.59
C GLY A 205 13.91 -15.39 -24.02
N SER A 206 14.73 -15.02 -25.00
CA SER A 206 14.46 -15.27 -26.42
C SER A 206 14.53 -16.77 -26.68
N GLY A 207 13.38 -17.46 -26.57
CA GLY A 207 13.25 -18.89 -26.82
C GLY A 207 13.11 -19.20 -28.31
N SER A 208 14.22 -19.21 -29.04
CA SER A 208 14.25 -19.83 -30.38
C SER A 208 14.34 -21.36 -30.23
N GLY A 209 13.19 -21.98 -29.99
CA GLY A 209 13.04 -23.43 -30.06
C GLY A 209 13.01 -23.87 -31.53
N CYS A 210 14.18 -24.22 -32.08
CA CYS A 210 14.28 -24.93 -33.34
C CYS A 210 14.71 -26.37 -33.05
N GLU A 211 13.73 -27.25 -32.82
CA GLU A 211 13.95 -28.70 -32.83
C GLU A 211 13.30 -29.28 -34.09
N TYR A 212 14.18 -29.64 -35.03
CA TYR A 212 14.03 -30.46 -36.24
C TYR A 212 12.74 -30.43 -37.09
N GLN A 213 13.02 -30.45 -38.41
CA GLN A 213 12.18 -30.92 -39.53
C GLN A 213 11.38 -29.85 -40.31
N GLN A 214 12.03 -29.35 -41.38
CA GLN A 214 11.44 -29.02 -42.69
C GLN A 214 10.29 -27.98 -42.76
N CYS A 215 10.62 -26.74 -43.14
CA CYS A 215 9.69 -25.87 -43.89
C CYS A 215 10.47 -25.17 -45.02
N PRO A 216 10.11 -25.39 -46.29
CA PRO A 216 10.84 -24.85 -47.43
C PRO A 216 10.37 -23.45 -47.84
N SER A 217 11.38 -22.66 -48.19
CA SER A 217 11.51 -21.70 -49.30
C SER A 217 10.54 -20.53 -49.50
N GLU A 218 11.21 -19.39 -49.70
CA GLU A 218 10.85 -18.24 -50.54
C GLU A 218 9.74 -17.32 -50.03
N LEU A 219 10.14 -16.09 -49.70
CA LEU A 219 9.64 -14.91 -50.38
C LEU A 219 10.67 -13.80 -50.23
N GLU A 220 11.49 -13.71 -51.26
CA GLU A 220 12.39 -12.60 -51.55
C GLU A 220 11.51 -11.39 -51.93
N TYR A 221 11.65 -10.27 -51.22
CA TYR A 221 11.22 -8.97 -51.73
C TYR A 221 12.30 -7.94 -51.42
N ASN A 222 13.16 -7.74 -52.42
CA ASN A 222 14.11 -6.63 -52.47
C ASN A 222 13.34 -5.31 -52.62
N ALA A 223 13.64 -4.34 -51.76
CA ALA A 223 13.40 -2.94 -52.05
C ALA A 223 14.44 -2.05 -51.36
N THR A 224 15.49 -1.78 -52.14
CA THR A 224 16.21 -0.49 -52.27
C THR A 224 16.93 0.14 -51.07
N ASP A 225 18.26 0.09 -51.19
CA ASP A 225 19.24 0.98 -50.60
C ASP A 225 18.90 2.47 -50.76
N HIS A 226 19.12 3.24 -49.69
CA HIS A 226 19.61 4.61 -49.80
C HIS A 226 20.76 4.83 -48.82
N ALA A 227 21.96 4.88 -49.37
CA ALA A 227 23.19 5.28 -48.69
C ALA A 227 23.22 6.80 -48.45
N GLY A 228 23.56 7.21 -47.23
CA GLY A 228 23.91 8.58 -46.86
C GLY A 228 25.08 8.59 -45.87
N LYS A 229 26.26 9.00 -46.34
CA LYS A 229 27.51 9.19 -45.58
C LYS A 229 27.44 10.40 -44.64
N SER A 230 28.03 10.31 -43.45
CA SER A 230 29.02 11.28 -42.95
C SER A 230 29.75 10.74 -41.70
N ALA A 231 30.98 11.22 -41.48
CA ALA A 231 32.01 10.72 -40.58
C ALA A 231 32.26 11.59 -39.33
N ASN A 232 32.95 10.99 -38.34
CA ASN A 232 33.68 11.55 -37.17
C ASN A 232 32.84 12.25 -36.07
N ASP A 233 33.09 12.14 -34.76
CA ASP A 233 34.34 12.03 -33.98
C ASP A 233 34.19 11.30 -32.61
N LYS A 234 35.35 10.94 -32.04
CA LYS A 234 35.65 10.32 -30.73
C LYS A 234 34.99 10.95 -29.49
N ALA A 235 34.75 10.12 -28.46
CA ALA A 235 35.25 10.36 -27.08
C ALA A 235 35.15 9.09 -26.20
N ASP A 236 36.29 8.66 -25.66
CA ASP A 236 36.42 7.66 -24.60
C ASP A 236 35.98 8.22 -23.24
N SER A 237 35.37 7.38 -22.40
CA SER A 237 35.25 7.62 -20.96
C SER A 237 35.11 6.29 -20.20
N ALA A 238 36.12 6.01 -19.38
CA ALA A 238 36.30 4.80 -18.58
C ALA A 238 35.23 4.63 -17.48
N GLY A 239 34.67 3.42 -17.38
CA GLY A 239 33.83 3.00 -16.26
C GLY A 239 34.66 2.29 -15.18
N ALA A 240 34.83 2.94 -14.02
CA ALA A 240 35.34 2.29 -12.82
C ALA A 240 34.16 1.77 -11.97
N ARG A 241 34.03 0.45 -11.87
CA ARG A 241 33.12 -0.23 -10.92
C ARG A 241 33.83 -0.38 -9.58
N ALA A 242 33.35 0.27 -8.52
CA ALA A 242 33.73 -0.04 -7.15
C ALA A 242 32.72 -1.04 -6.56
N GLY A 243 33.15 -2.29 -6.38
CA GLY A 243 32.37 -3.32 -5.70
C GLY A 243 32.27 -3.04 -4.21
N ALA A 244 31.04 -2.95 -3.68
CA ALA A 244 30.79 -2.82 -2.26
C ALA A 244 31.03 -4.15 -1.54
N GLN A 245 31.93 -4.14 -0.55
CA GLN A 245 32.27 -5.28 0.29
C GLN A 245 31.16 -5.58 1.33
N PRO A 246 30.84 -6.86 1.59
CA PRO A 246 29.77 -7.31 2.49
C PRO A 246 30.08 -7.17 4.00
N CYS A 247 31.17 -6.52 4.40
CA CYS A 247 31.59 -6.43 5.82
C CYS A 247 30.81 -5.38 6.65
N LEU A 248 30.17 -4.38 6.04
CA LEU A 248 29.46 -3.34 6.80
C LEU A 248 28.10 -3.80 7.35
N LEU A 249 27.46 -4.77 6.68
CA LEU A 249 26.16 -5.30 7.09
C LEU A 249 26.24 -6.19 8.33
N THR A 250 27.34 -6.94 8.50
CA THR A 250 27.51 -7.83 9.65
C THR A 250 27.76 -7.05 10.94
N VAL A 251 28.48 -5.92 10.86
CA VAL A 251 28.75 -5.05 12.02
C VAL A 251 27.47 -4.36 12.50
N LEU A 252 26.62 -3.90 11.59
CA LEU A 252 25.33 -3.28 11.93
C LEU A 252 24.36 -4.27 12.61
N CYS A 253 24.32 -5.52 12.18
CA CYS A 253 23.48 -6.55 12.80
C CYS A 253 23.91 -6.88 14.24
N VAL A 254 25.22 -6.94 14.52
CA VAL A 254 25.72 -7.23 15.86
C VAL A 254 25.41 -6.07 16.82
N VAL A 255 25.55 -4.81 16.37
CA VAL A 255 25.20 -3.64 17.20
C VAL A 255 23.69 -3.62 17.50
N PHE A 256 22.85 -3.96 16.52
CA PHE A 256 21.40 -4.00 16.72
C PHE A 256 20.98 -5.08 17.74
N LEU A 257 21.61 -6.26 17.70
CA LEU A 257 21.34 -7.34 18.65
C LEU A 257 21.83 -7.03 20.07
N LEU A 258 22.93 -6.29 20.21
CA LEU A 258 23.42 -5.84 21.53
C LEU A 258 22.49 -4.77 22.12
N MET A 259 21.98 -3.85 21.31
CA MET A 259 21.04 -2.82 21.76
C MET A 259 19.67 -3.38 22.17
N GLN A 260 19.21 -4.47 21.56
CA GLN A 260 17.97 -5.14 21.97
C GLN A 260 18.07 -5.85 23.33
N ARG A 261 19.28 -6.14 23.80
CA ARG A 261 19.52 -6.89 25.03
C ARG A 261 19.58 -6.01 26.28
N GLU A 262 19.90 -4.72 26.11
CA GLU A 262 19.90 -3.69 27.16
C GLU A 262 18.50 -3.08 27.41
N TRP A 263 17.51 -3.40 26.57
CA TRP A 263 16.13 -2.87 26.64
C TRP A 263 15.08 -3.90 27.12
N ARG A 264 15.52 -5.03 27.68
CA ARG A 264 14.69 -5.93 28.51
C ARG A 264 15.26 -6.02 29.91
#